data_AF-A0AAP0LSA7-F1
#
_entry.id   AF-A0AAP0LSA7-F1
#
_cell.length_a   1.000
_cell.length_b   1.000
_cell.length_c   1.000
_cell.angle_alpha   90.00
_cell.angle_beta   90.00
_cell.angle_gamma   90.00
#
_symmetry.space_group_name_H-M   'P 1'
#
loop_
_entity.id
_entity.type
_entity.pdbx_description
1 polymer ?
#
loop_
_entity_poly.entity_id
_entity_poly.type
_entity_poly.pdbx_seq_one_letter_code
_entity_poly.pdbx_strand_id
1 'polypeptide(L)'
;MQRLVFKKWATSNSYVLINHWTKDFLRRRELAAGDEIGMCLDSFYSRFNFSVLKRAPTIIVQDHANVAADHDHHQFIRSPQ
;
A
#
# COMPACT_ATOMS: atom_id res chain seq x y z
N MET A 1 2.32 -21.75 -12.13
CA MET A 1 2.25 -20.53 -12.97
C MET A 1 0.87 -19.90 -12.81
N GLN A 2 0.76 -18.58 -12.70
CA GLN A 2 -0.53 -17.89 -12.65
C GLN A 2 -0.77 -17.14 -13.96
N ARG A 3 -1.95 -17.32 -14.55
CA ARG A 3 -2.26 -16.82 -15.89
C ARG A 3 -3.18 -15.62 -15.80
N LEU A 4 -2.62 -14.45 -16.06
CA LEU A 4 -3.38 -13.21 -16.21
C LEU A 4 -4.16 -13.25 -17.53
N VAL A 5 -5.37 -12.70 -17.55
CA VAL A 5 -6.12 -12.53 -18.80
C VAL A 5 -6.01 -11.07 -19.22
N PHE A 6 -5.39 -10.83 -20.38
CA PHE A 6 -5.37 -9.53 -21.03
C PHE A 6 -6.48 -9.50 -22.07
N LYS A 7 -7.48 -8.64 -21.87
CA LYS A 7 -8.67 -8.56 -22.72
C LYS A 7 -8.83 -7.15 -23.26
N LYS A 8 -9.21 -7.04 -24.53
CA LYS A 8 -9.73 -5.80 -25.11
C LYS A 8 -11.23 -5.75 -24.93
N TRP A 9 -11.76 -4.68 -24.33
CA TRP A 9 -13.19 -4.40 -24.29
C TRP A 9 -13.56 -3.61 -25.55
N ALA A 10 -14.35 -4.23 -26.42
CA ALA A 10 -14.73 -3.65 -27.70
C ALA A 10 -15.57 -2.37 -27.55
N THR A 11 -16.43 -2.33 -26.54
CA THR A 11 -17.36 -1.22 -26.32
C THR A 11 -16.68 0.09 -25.91
N SER A 12 -15.59 0.01 -25.15
CA SER A 12 -14.85 1.18 -24.66
C SER A 12 -13.50 1.36 -25.35
N ASN A 13 -13.16 0.48 -26.31
CA ASN A 13 -11.84 0.38 -26.95
C ASN A 13 -10.68 0.38 -25.94
N SER A 14 -10.90 -0.16 -24.74
CA SER A 14 -9.93 -0.17 -23.64
C SER A 14 -9.34 -1.56 -23.46
N TYR A 15 -8.14 -1.62 -22.88
CA TYR A 15 -7.49 -2.87 -22.51
C TYR A 15 -7.56 -3.06 -21.00
N VAL A 16 -7.92 -4.27 -20.57
CA VAL A 16 -8.08 -4.61 -19.15
C VAL A 16 -7.31 -5.87 -18.80
N LEU A 17 -6.69 -5.84 -17.62
CA LEU A 17 -6.08 -7.00 -16.98
C LEU A 17 -7.11 -7.57 -15.99
N ILE A 18 -7.59 -8.79 -16.21
CA ILE A 18 -8.65 -9.41 -15.39
C ILE A 18 -8.20 -10.75 -14.79
N ASN A 19 -9.08 -11.31 -13.94
CA ASN A 19 -8.92 -12.58 -13.25
C ASN A 19 -7.85 -12.54 -12.13
N HIS A 20 -6.65 -13.05 -12.39
CA HIS A 20 -5.58 -13.16 -11.38
C HIS A 20 -4.93 -11.82 -11.00
N TRP A 21 -5.26 -10.73 -11.69
CA TRP A 21 -4.76 -9.39 -11.39
C TRP A 21 -4.97 -9.01 -9.92
N THR A 22 -6.21 -9.12 -9.45
CA THR A 22 -6.58 -8.68 -8.11
C THR A 22 -6.01 -9.58 -7.02
N LYS A 23 -6.09 -10.90 -7.20
CA LYS A 23 -5.66 -11.86 -6.16
C LYS A 23 -4.15 -11.95 -6.02
N ASP A 24 -3.42 -11.90 -7.13
CA ASP A 24 -2.02 -12.25 -7.16
C ASP A 24 -1.10 -11.05 -7.31
N PHE A 25 -1.55 -9.98 -7.97
CA PHE A 25 -0.75 -8.79 -8.13
C PHE A 25 -1.11 -7.73 -7.09
N LEU A 26 -2.39 -7.33 -7.03
CA LEU A 26 -2.83 -6.29 -6.08
C LEU A 26 -2.61 -6.72 -4.62
N ARG A 27 -3.11 -7.91 -4.24
CA ARG A 27 -3.03 -8.36 -2.84
C ARG A 27 -1.63 -8.79 -2.41
N ARG A 28 -0.87 -9.52 -3.23
CA ARG A 28 0.48 -10.00 -2.83
C ARG A 28 1.52 -8.90 -2.79
N ARG A 29 1.33 -7.83 -3.56
CA ARG A 29 2.23 -6.67 -3.53
C ARG A 29 1.67 -5.51 -2.72
N GLU A 30 0.52 -5.71 -2.05
CA GLU A 30 -0.14 -4.70 -1.22
C GLU A 30 -0.24 -3.37 -1.98
N LEU A 31 -0.73 -3.44 -3.23
CA LEU A 31 -0.88 -2.27 -4.09
C LEU A 31 -2.08 -1.47 -3.61
N ALA A 32 -1.85 -0.18 -3.39
CA ALA A 32 -2.87 0.79 -3.01
C ALA A 32 -3.21 1.71 -4.19
N ALA A 33 -4.35 2.39 -4.09
CA ALA A 33 -4.67 3.46 -5.03
C ALA A 33 -3.58 4.55 -4.96
N GLY A 34 -3.09 4.98 -6.13
CA GLY A 34 -2.01 5.94 -6.25
C GLY A 34 -0.60 5.32 -6.38
N ASP A 35 -0.46 4.01 -6.19
CA ASP A 35 0.79 3.31 -6.53
C ASP A 35 1.01 3.30 -8.06
N GLU A 36 2.24 3.58 -8.48
CA GLU A 36 2.66 3.54 -9.88
C GLU A 36 3.27 2.18 -10.20
N ILE A 37 2.79 1.55 -11.27
CA ILE A 37 3.26 0.24 -11.71
C ILE A 37 3.85 0.28 -13.11
N GLY A 38 4.92 -0.46 -13.30
CA GLY A 38 5.54 -0.71 -14.60
C GLY A 38 5.07 -2.04 -15.18
N MET A 39 4.90 -2.07 -16.50
CA MET A 39 4.62 -3.28 -17.26
C MET A 39 5.60 -3.37 -18.43
N CYS A 40 6.31 -4.49 -18.53
CA CYS A 40 7.15 -4.78 -19.70
C CYS A 40 6.81 -6.15 -20.29
N LEU A 41 6.86 -6.23 -21.62
CA LEU A 41 6.72 -7.48 -22.34
C LEU A 41 8.09 -8.15 -22.44
N ASP A 42 8.20 -9.34 -21.87
CA ASP A 42 9.33 -10.24 -22.09
C ASP A 42 9.01 -11.11 -23.30
N SER A 43 9.62 -10.76 -24.44
CA SER A 43 9.43 -11.47 -25.71
C SER A 43 10.01 -12.88 -25.69
N PHE A 44 11.10 -13.10 -24.94
CA PHE A 44 11.76 -14.41 -24.84
C PHE A 44 10.86 -15.44 -24.17
N TYR A 45 10.20 -15.05 -23.08
CA TYR A 45 9.30 -15.93 -22.35
C TYR A 45 7.83 -15.73 -22.71
N SER A 46 7.52 -14.80 -23.61
CA SER A 46 6.15 -14.40 -23.99
C SER A 46 5.28 -14.10 -22.76
N ARG A 47 5.80 -13.30 -21.83
CA ARG A 47 5.15 -12.98 -20.55
C ARG A 47 5.21 -11.50 -20.25
N PHE A 48 4.22 -11.03 -19.50
CA PHE A 48 4.26 -9.70 -18.92
C PHE A 48 4.95 -9.75 -17.56
N ASN A 49 5.99 -8.95 -17.40
CA ASN A 49 6.61 -8.68 -16.11
C ASN A 49 6.04 -7.38 -15.56
N PHE A 50 5.79 -7.38 -14.26
CA PHE A 50 5.23 -6.23 -13.56
C PHE A 50 6.09 -5.88 -12.36
N SER A 51 6.31 -4.58 -12.15
CA SER A 51 7.03 -4.03 -11.02
C SER A 51 6.24 -2.86 -10.42
N VAL A 52 6.42 -2.62 -9.13
CA VAL A 52 5.97 -1.38 -8.49
C VAL A 52 7.12 -0.38 -8.65
N LEU A 53 6.85 0.74 -9.31
CA LEU A 53 7.86 1.77 -9.58
C LEU A 53 7.89 2.80 -8.47
N LYS A 54 6.72 3.23 -8.00
CA LYS A 54 6.58 4.19 -6.91
C LYS A 54 5.38 3.82 -6.05
N ARG A 55 5.53 4.00 -4.73
CA ARG A 55 4.42 3.87 -3.78
C ARG A 55 3.73 5.20 -3.62
N ALA A 56 2.42 5.16 -3.41
CA ALA A 56 1.66 6.31 -2.98
C ALA A 56 2.27 6.87 -1.69
N PRO A 57 2.25 8.20 -1.47
CA PRO A 57 2.69 8.79 -0.22
C PRO A 57 1.86 8.22 0.94
N THR A 58 2.50 7.49 1.85
CA THR A 58 1.86 7.10 3.11
C THR A 58 1.67 8.37 3.93
N ILE A 59 0.45 8.92 3.96
CA ILE A 59 0.13 9.97 4.93
C ILE A 59 0.09 9.29 6.29
N ILE A 60 1.20 9.35 7.02
CA ILE A 60 1.22 9.04 8.44
C ILE A 60 0.51 10.22 9.10
N VAL A 61 -0.76 10.02 9.47
CA VAL A 61 -1.40 10.92 10.44
C VAL A 61 -0.60 10.77 11.73
N GLN A 62 0.19 11.79 12.05
CA GLN A 62 0.90 11.89 13.32
C GLN A 62 -0.16 12.06 14.42
N ASP A 63 -0.69 10.95 14.92
CA ASP A 63 -1.61 10.98 16.05
C ASP A 63 -0.88 11.59 17.26
N HIS A 64 -1.53 12.58 17.87
CA HIS A 64 -0.97 13.45 18.88
C HIS A 64 -0.81 12.72 20.23
N ALA A 65 0.12 11.77 20.33
CA ALA A 65 0.56 11.21 21.62
C ALA A 65 1.60 12.14 22.27
N ASN A 66 1.18 13.35 22.65
CA ASN A 66 1.97 14.20 23.55
C ASN A 66 1.04 15.00 24.45
N VAL A 67 0.33 14.30 25.35
CA VAL A 67 -0.40 14.93 26.44
C VAL A 67 -0.20 14.12 27.72
N ALA A 68 0.33 14.84 28.72
CA ALA A 68 0.29 14.56 30.15
C ALA A 68 1.15 13.41 30.71
N ALA A 69 2.44 13.68 30.91
CA ALA A 69 3.18 13.18 32.06
C ALA A 69 3.86 14.37 32.77
N ASP A 70 3.07 15.38 33.15
CA ASP A 70 3.54 16.48 34.01
C ASP A 70 2.39 17.05 34.82
N HIS A 71 1.79 16.25 35.71
CA HIS A 71 1.12 16.74 36.92
C HIS A 71 0.77 15.55 37.82
N ASP A 72 1.62 15.28 38.81
CA ASP A 72 1.18 15.12 40.21
C ASP A 72 2.40 14.87 41.10
N HIS A 73 3.16 15.94 41.34
CA HIS A 73 3.94 16.09 42.55
C HIS A 73 2.97 16.28 43.73
N HIS A 74 2.37 15.18 44.19
CA HIS A 74 1.67 15.17 45.47
C HIS A 74 2.70 15.31 46.61
N GLN A 75 2.77 16.53 47.13
CA GLN A 75 3.29 16.88 48.44
C GLN A 75 2.78 15.90 49.49
N PHE A 76 3.68 15.11 50.07
CA PHE A 76 3.50 14.62 51.44
C PHE A 76 4.39 15.43 52.37
N ILE A 77 3.80 16.51 52.89
CA ILE A 77 4.25 17.14 54.12
C ILE A 77 3.90 16.18 55.26
N ARG A 78 4.91 15.56 55.88
CA ARG A 78 4.86 15.24 57.31
C ARG A 78 6.07 15.87 57.97
N SER A 79 5.74 16.77 58.89
CA SER A 79 6.58 17.65 59.70
C SER A 79 7.49 16.90 60.70
N PRO A 80 8.45 17.60 61.36
CA PRO A 80 9.60 17.01 62.02
C PRO A 80 9.33 16.65 63.49
N GLN A 81 10.04 15.64 64.00
CA GLN A 81 10.58 15.54 65.36
C GLN A 81 11.89 14.75 65.32
#